data_AF-A0A166BKM1-F1
#
_entry.id   AF-A0A166BKM1-F1
#
_cell.length_a   1.000
_cell.length_b   1.000
_cell.length_c   1.000
_cell.angle_alpha   90.00
_cell.angle_beta   90.00
_cell.angle_gamma   90.00
#
_symmetry.space_group_name_H-M   'P 1'
#
loop_
_entity.id
_entity.type
_entity.pdbx_description
1 polymer ?
#
loop_
_entity_poly.entity_id
_entity_poly.type
_entity_poly.pdbx_seq_one_letter_code
_entity_poly.pdbx_strand_id
1 'polypeptide(L)'
;MNSKKNNNNNNLKSTKTRLSRGHEVIIQWPIGKEDVYADTREIADESRPCTKCGQMPTSEGHDSCIGYVEGADYVCCGHGKEHGIIMLKNGRNIILVNDDCEKRIKKIDIYYED
;
A
#
# COMPACT_ATOMS: atom_id res chain seq x y z
N MET A 1 -2.49 5.00 52.04
CA MET A 1 -1.87 6.03 51.19
C MET A 1 -2.23 5.72 49.75
N ASN A 2 -3.22 6.42 49.21
CA ASN A 2 -3.65 6.35 47.80
C ASN A 2 -2.81 7.32 46.95
N SER A 3 -2.69 6.98 45.66
CA SER A 3 -2.22 7.80 44.52
C SER A 3 -0.88 7.31 43.96
N LYS A 4 -0.69 7.03 42.66
CA LYS A 4 -1.52 7.21 41.46
C LYS A 4 -1.03 6.19 40.42
N LYS A 5 -1.96 5.49 39.77
CA LYS A 5 -1.71 4.76 38.51
C LYS A 5 -1.50 5.82 37.42
N ASN A 6 -0.30 5.89 36.84
CA ASN A 6 -0.07 6.70 35.65
C ASN A 6 -0.57 5.92 34.42
N ASN A 7 -1.84 6.15 34.09
CA ASN A 7 -2.42 5.81 32.80
C ASN A 7 -1.86 6.78 31.74
N ASN A 8 -0.77 6.42 31.09
CA ASN A 8 -0.37 7.09 29.86
C ASN A 8 -1.22 6.54 28.71
N ASN A 9 -2.44 7.08 28.63
CA ASN A 9 -3.31 7.01 27.46
C ASN A 9 -2.66 7.83 26.33
N ASN A 10 -1.69 7.23 25.64
CA ASN A 10 -1.23 7.75 24.37
C ASN A 10 -2.29 7.42 23.31
N ASN A 11 -3.17 8.40 23.12
CA ASN A 11 -4.11 8.54 22.03
C ASN A 11 -3.37 8.39 20.69
N LEU A 12 -3.20 7.14 20.23
CA LEU A 12 -2.75 6.82 18.89
C LEU A 12 -3.90 7.24 17.96
N LYS A 13 -3.85 8.49 17.46
CA LYS A 13 -4.59 8.85 16.25
C LYS A 13 -4.25 7.77 15.23
N SER A 14 -5.24 6.98 14.81
CA SER A 14 -5.04 5.88 13.87
C SER A 14 -4.52 6.44 12.55
N THR A 15 -3.20 6.53 12.38
CA THR A 15 -2.58 6.82 11.09
C THR A 15 -2.93 5.67 10.17
N LYS A 16 -3.80 5.93 9.19
CA LYS A 16 -4.04 4.97 8.12
C LYS A 16 -2.75 4.84 7.31
N THR A 17 -2.35 3.61 7.04
CA THR A 17 -1.22 3.31 6.16
C THR A 17 -1.71 2.54 4.95
N ARG A 18 -0.96 2.64 3.86
CA ARG A 18 -1.08 1.75 2.70
C ARG A 18 0.29 1.21 2.34
N LEU A 19 0.32 0.12 1.59
CA LEU A 19 1.56 -0.38 1.01
C LEU A 19 1.75 0.21 -0.38
N SER A 20 2.96 0.71 -0.64
CA SER A 20 3.42 1.05 -1.97
C SER A 20 4.62 0.21 -2.37
N ARG A 21 4.42 -0.82 -3.20
CA ARG A 21 5.49 -1.75 -3.65
C ARG A 21 6.31 -2.34 -2.50
N GLY A 22 5.60 -2.67 -1.41
CA GLY A 22 6.19 -3.21 -0.18
C GLY A 22 6.75 -2.17 0.80
N HIS A 23 6.70 -0.88 0.47
CA HIS A 23 7.00 0.22 1.40
C HIS A 23 5.73 0.66 2.13
N GLU A 24 5.82 0.96 3.42
CA GLU A 24 4.70 1.55 4.14
C GLU A 24 4.60 3.05 3.85
N VAL A 25 3.41 3.50 3.49
CA VAL A 25 3.09 4.90 3.21
C VAL A 25 2.06 5.37 4.23
N ILE A 26 2.37 6.45 4.93
CA ILE A 26 1.49 7.09 5.89
C ILE A 26 0.58 8.04 5.14
N ILE A 27 -0.73 7.78 5.23
CA ILE A 27 -1.75 8.63 4.64
C ILE A 27 -1.95 9.83 5.57
N GLN A 28 -1.65 11.03 5.07
CA GLN A 28 -1.76 12.25 5.87
C GLN A 28 -3.21 12.73 5.91
N TRP A 29 -3.68 13.12 7.11
CA TRP A 29 -4.98 13.76 7.33
C TRP A 29 -4.79 15.06 8.12
N PRO A 30 -5.48 16.18 7.80
CA PRO A 30 -6.57 16.34 6.82
C PRO A 30 -6.12 16.25 5.35
N ILE A 31 -7.10 16.04 4.46
CA ILE A 31 -6.94 16.04 3.00
C ILE A 31 -6.23 17.32 2.57
N GLY A 32 -5.13 17.20 1.80
CA GLY A 32 -4.34 18.34 1.32
C GLY A 32 -2.85 18.31 1.70
N LYS A 33 -2.38 17.27 2.41
CA LYS A 33 -0.95 16.98 2.60
C LYS A 33 -0.55 15.76 1.79
N GLU A 34 0.67 15.78 1.28
CA GLU A 34 1.25 14.66 0.52
C GLU A 34 1.48 13.45 1.44
N ASP A 35 1.13 12.27 0.93
CA ASP A 35 1.49 11.01 1.56
C ASP A 35 3.02 10.92 1.72
N VAL A 36 3.51 10.26 2.77
CA VAL A 36 4.95 10.11 3.02
C VAL A 36 5.33 8.67 3.29
N TYR A 37 6.54 8.29 2.90
CA TYR A 37 7.11 7.01 3.29
C TYR A 37 7.32 6.94 4.81
N ALA A 38 6.94 5.82 5.41
CA ALA A 38 7.00 5.65 6.86
C ALA A 38 8.43 5.63 7.40
N ASP A 39 9.37 5.11 6.61
CA ASP A 39 10.79 4.97 6.95
C ASP A 39 11.58 6.27 6.78
N THR A 40 11.42 6.98 5.66
CA THR A 40 12.22 8.19 5.37
C THR A 40 11.50 9.51 5.67
N ARG A 41 10.16 9.50 5.76
CA ARG A 41 9.30 10.69 5.83
C ARG A 41 9.37 11.60 4.59
N GLU A 42 10.02 11.15 3.52
CA GLU A 42 9.97 11.81 2.23
C GLU A 42 8.60 11.62 1.58
N ILE A 43 8.26 12.51 0.65
CA ILE A 43 7.03 12.42 -0.13
C ILE A 43 6.99 11.05 -0.83
N ALA A 44 5.89 10.32 -0.62
CA ALA A 44 5.68 9.03 -1.24
C ALA A 44 5.40 9.23 -2.72
N ASP A 45 6.41 8.98 -3.53
CA ASP A 45 6.32 9.02 -4.98
C ASP A 45 6.41 7.62 -5.59
N GLU A 46 6.28 7.55 -6.91
CA GLU A 46 6.39 6.31 -7.65
C GLU A 46 7.85 5.97 -8.03
N SER A 47 8.86 6.48 -7.31
CA SER A 47 10.26 6.32 -7.71
C SER A 47 10.99 5.15 -7.03
N ARG A 48 10.40 4.50 -6.02
CA ARG A 48 11.08 3.40 -5.30
C ARG A 48 10.89 2.03 -5.96
N PRO A 49 11.94 1.19 -5.98
CA PRO A 49 11.82 -0.20 -6.39
C PRO A 49 11.04 -1.01 -5.35
N CYS A 50 10.45 -2.12 -5.78
CA CYS A 50 9.82 -3.07 -4.87
C CYS A 50 10.82 -3.61 -3.84
N THR A 51 10.46 -3.62 -2.55
CA THR A 51 11.36 -4.09 -1.47
C THR A 51 11.75 -5.56 -1.59
N LYS A 52 10.88 -6.39 -2.19
CA LYS A 52 11.13 -7.83 -2.38
C LYS A 52 11.76 -8.14 -3.74
N CYS A 53 11.29 -7.53 -4.82
CA CYS A 53 11.75 -7.85 -6.17
C CYS A 53 12.97 -7.04 -6.62
N GLY A 54 13.20 -5.86 -6.03
CA GLY A 54 14.23 -4.92 -6.45
C GLY A 54 13.95 -4.22 -7.79
N GLN A 55 12.80 -4.47 -8.40
CA GLN A 55 12.43 -3.92 -9.70
C GLN A 55 11.80 -2.53 -9.56
N MET A 56 12.20 -1.62 -10.44
CA MET A 56 11.55 -0.32 -10.63
C MET A 56 10.21 -0.50 -11.34
N PRO A 57 9.29 0.47 -11.24
CA PRO A 57 8.07 0.49 -12.05
C PRO A 57 8.37 0.35 -13.54
N THR A 58 7.36 -0.04 -14.30
CA THR A 58 7.44 0.03 -15.75
C THR A 58 7.69 1.48 -16.20
N SER A 59 8.14 1.67 -17.43
CA SER A 59 8.30 3.01 -18.02
C SER A 59 7.02 3.84 -18.02
N GLU A 60 5.86 3.19 -17.88
CA GLU A 60 4.53 3.79 -17.80
C GLU A 60 4.08 4.06 -16.36
N GLY A 61 4.92 3.72 -15.36
CA GLY A 61 4.63 3.90 -13.93
C GLY A 61 3.97 2.71 -13.24
N HIS A 62 3.66 1.63 -13.97
CA HIS A 62 2.93 0.49 -13.41
C HIS A 62 3.79 -0.38 -12.49
N ASP A 63 3.13 -1.11 -11.57
CA ASP A 63 3.79 -2.10 -10.72
C ASP A 63 4.50 -3.15 -11.59
N SER A 64 5.79 -3.37 -11.37
CA SER A 64 6.59 -4.28 -12.20
C SER A 64 6.25 -5.77 -12.03
N CYS A 65 5.49 -6.11 -10.99
CA CYS A 65 5.17 -7.51 -10.67
C CYS A 65 3.90 -7.96 -11.38
N ILE A 66 2.86 -7.12 -11.33
CA ILE A 66 1.54 -7.35 -11.95
C ILE A 66 1.41 -6.63 -13.30
N GLY A 67 1.95 -5.42 -13.42
CA GLY A 67 1.78 -4.56 -14.59
C GLY A 67 0.54 -3.66 -14.50
N TYR A 68 0.08 -3.23 -15.67
CA TYR A 68 -1.18 -2.49 -15.82
C TYR A 68 -2.38 -3.37 -15.46
N VAL A 69 -3.32 -2.81 -14.71
CA VAL A 69 -4.63 -3.42 -14.45
C VAL A 69 -5.71 -2.40 -14.83
N GLU A 70 -6.59 -2.79 -15.75
CA GLU A 70 -7.65 -1.93 -16.21
C GLU A 70 -8.63 -1.58 -15.07
N GLY A 71 -9.00 -0.30 -15.00
CA GLY A 71 -9.87 0.22 -13.94
C GLY A 71 -9.19 0.47 -12.60
N ALA A 72 -7.90 0.14 -12.45
CA ALA A 72 -7.13 0.45 -11.25
C ALA A 72 -6.59 1.90 -11.27
N ASP A 73 -6.62 2.56 -10.12
CA ASP A 73 -5.84 3.75 -9.81
C ASP A 73 -4.47 3.39 -9.22
N TYR A 74 -4.39 2.27 -8.51
CA TYR A 74 -3.17 1.82 -7.87
C TYR A 74 -3.11 0.29 -7.80
N VAL A 75 -1.92 -0.27 -8.04
CA VAL A 75 -1.66 -1.72 -7.96
C VAL A 75 -0.38 -1.95 -7.17
N CYS A 76 -0.44 -2.87 -6.21
CA CYS A 76 0.73 -3.45 -5.57
C CYS A 76 0.50 -4.94 -5.35
N CYS A 77 1.45 -5.76 -5.81
CA CYS A 77 1.38 -7.21 -5.66
C CYS A 77 1.43 -7.70 -4.20
N GLY A 78 1.93 -6.87 -3.28
CA GLY A 78 2.12 -7.25 -1.88
C GLY A 78 3.23 -8.26 -1.67
N HIS A 79 4.07 -8.53 -2.68
CA HIS A 79 5.13 -9.52 -2.61
C HIS A 79 6.15 -9.12 -1.53
N GLY A 80 6.40 -10.00 -0.56
CA GLY A 80 7.18 -9.69 0.65
C GLY A 80 6.41 -8.98 1.77
N LYS A 81 5.09 -8.84 1.65
CA LYS A 81 4.16 -8.41 2.70
C LYS A 81 2.99 -9.40 2.79
N GLU A 82 2.08 -9.18 3.74
CA GLU A 82 0.97 -10.11 4.00
C GLU A 82 -0.11 -10.12 2.90
N HIS A 83 -0.34 -9.00 2.22
CA HIS A 83 -1.37 -8.90 1.18
C HIS A 83 -1.01 -7.85 0.13
N GLY A 84 -1.44 -8.09 -1.11
CA GLY A 84 -1.46 -7.11 -2.19
C GLY A 84 -2.76 -6.30 -2.19
N ILE A 85 -2.78 -5.23 -2.98
CA ILE A 85 -3.94 -4.36 -3.12
C ILE A 85 -4.07 -3.85 -4.55
N ILE A 86 -5.30 -3.78 -5.02
CA ILE A 86 -5.71 -3.02 -6.20
C ILE A 86 -6.74 -1.99 -5.72
N MET A 87 -6.44 -0.72 -5.88
CA MET A 87 -7.39 0.36 -5.65
C MET A 87 -8.04 0.69 -6.98
N LEU A 88 -9.36 0.58 -7.07
CA LEU A 88 -10.12 0.83 -8.29
C LEU A 88 -10.61 2.27 -8.35
N LYS A 89 -10.73 2.80 -9.58
CA LYS A 89 -11.27 4.13 -9.88
C LYS A 89 -12.67 4.38 -9.34
N ASN A 90 -13.44 3.32 -9.14
CA ASN A 90 -14.79 3.38 -8.57
C ASN A 90 -14.82 3.44 -7.03
N GLY A 91 -13.65 3.56 -6.38
CA GLY A 91 -13.53 3.65 -4.92
C GLY A 91 -13.57 2.31 -4.19
N ARG A 92 -13.65 1.17 -4.89
CA ARG A 92 -13.54 -0.16 -4.28
C ARG A 92 -12.08 -0.62 -4.27
N ASN A 93 -11.73 -1.44 -3.29
CA ASN A 93 -10.41 -2.07 -3.20
C ASN A 93 -10.54 -3.58 -3.32
N ILE A 94 -9.64 -4.21 -4.07
CA ILE A 94 -9.45 -5.67 -4.10
C ILE A 94 -8.20 -5.98 -3.29
N ILE A 95 -8.35 -6.84 -2.28
CA ILE A 95 -7.23 -7.32 -1.48
C ILE A 95 -6.77 -8.66 -2.06
N LEU A 96 -5.50 -8.72 -2.43
CA LEU A 96 -4.86 -9.93 -2.95
C LEU A 96 -4.32 -10.69 -1.75
N VAL A 97 -5.10 -11.65 -1.27
CA VAL A 97 -4.66 -12.57 -0.22
C VAL A 97 -3.92 -13.71 -0.91
N ASN A 98 -2.66 -13.92 -0.53
CA ASN A 98 -1.87 -15.03 -1.04
C ASN A 98 -1.37 -15.83 0.16
N ASP A 99 -1.73 -17.11 0.22
CA ASP A 99 -1.27 -18.03 1.28
C ASP A 99 0.24 -18.31 1.19
N ASP A 100 0.89 -17.90 0.09
CA ASP A 100 2.30 -18.08 -0.17
C ASP A 100 2.95 -16.76 -0.63
N CYS A 101 3.57 -16.05 0.32
CA CYS A 101 4.23 -14.76 0.10
C CYS A 101 5.46 -14.83 -0.83
N GLU A 102 5.86 -16.02 -1.29
CA GLU A 102 6.90 -16.21 -2.30
C GLU A 102 6.32 -16.31 -3.73
N LYS A 103 5.02 -16.62 -3.90
CA LYS A 103 4.40 -16.66 -5.24
C LYS A 103 4.03 -15.28 -5.76
N ARG A 104 4.46 -14.98 -6.99
CA ARG A 104 4.16 -13.71 -7.67
C ARG A 104 2.90 -13.84 -8.51
N ILE A 105 1.90 -12.99 -8.27
CA ILE A 105 0.79 -12.80 -9.21
C ILE A 105 1.34 -12.06 -10.43
N LYS A 106 1.14 -12.62 -11.63
CA LYS A 106 1.72 -12.11 -12.88
C LYS A 106 0.72 -11.35 -13.76
N LYS A 107 -0.58 -11.57 -13.55
CA LYS A 107 -1.65 -10.97 -14.35
C LYS A 107 -2.95 -11.01 -13.55
N ILE A 108 -3.75 -9.96 -13.69
CA ILE A 108 -5.09 -9.84 -13.10
C ILE A 108 -5.98 -9.21 -14.16
N ASP A 109 -7.11 -9.84 -14.44
CA ASP A 109 -8.16 -9.31 -15.31
C ASP A 109 -9.40 -9.08 -14.44
N ILE A 110 -10.03 -7.90 -14.56
CA ILE A 110 -11.22 -7.52 -13.80
C ILE A 110 -12.40 -7.39 -14.78
N TYR A 111 -13.48 -8.09 -14.47
CA TYR A 111 -14.72 -8.04 -15.24
C TYR A 111 -15.81 -7.41 -14.38
N TYR A 112 -16.64 -6.57 -15.00
CA TYR A 112 -17.85 -6.03 -14.41
C TYR A 112 -19.03 -6.76 -15.04
N GLU A 113 -19.96 -7.25 -14.21
CA GLU A 113 -21.27 -7.68 -14.68
C GLU A 113 -22.17 -6.43 -14.73
N ASP A 114 -22.81 -6.21 -15.88
CA ASP A 114 -23.81 -5.15 -16.09
C ASP A 114 -25.11 -5.41 -15.30
#